data_AF-A0A367LX65-F1
#
_entry.id   AF-A0A367LX65-F1
#
_cell.length_a   1.000
_cell.length_b   1.000
_cell.length_c   1.000
_cell.angle_alpha   90.00
_cell.angle_beta   90.00
_cell.angle_gamma   90.00
#
_symmetry.space_group_name_H-M   'P 1'
#
loop_
_entity.id
_entity.type
_entity.pdbx_description
1 polymer ?
#
loop_
_entity_poly.entity_id
_entity_poly.type
_entity_poly.pdbx_seq_one_letter_code
_entity_poly.pdbx_strand_id
1 'polypeptide(L)' 'ALLVVASMFIGVCYHAYGTYAEIHTGRKTWGQFGLTVAIGAVLLVIGIWLLTEATGIL' A
#
# COMPACT_ATOMS: atom_id res chain seq x y z
N ALA A 1 14.51 9.59 3.72
CA ALA A 1 13.11 9.70 3.26
C ALA A 1 12.84 8.85 2.01
N LEU A 2 13.48 9.11 0.86
CA LEU A 2 13.18 8.45 -0.43
C LEU A 2 13.20 6.90 -0.41
N LEU A 3 14.20 6.28 0.23
CA LEU A 3 14.26 4.80 0.32
C LEU A 3 13.12 4.20 1.15
N VAL A 4 12.64 4.91 2.17
CA VAL A 4 11.54 4.44 3.03
C VAL A 4 10.20 4.54 2.30
N VAL A 5 9.99 5.62 1.56
CA VAL A 5 8.79 5.78 0.73
C VAL A 5 8.78 4.75 -0.41
N ALA A 6 9.93 4.51 -1.04
CA ALA A 6 10.06 3.50 -2.09
C ALA A 6 9.76 2.09 -1.57
N SER A 7 10.28 1.71 -0.41
CA SER A 7 10.01 0.38 0.18
C SER A 7 8.55 0.20 0.60
N MET A 8 7.92 1.24 1.17
CA MET A 8 6.49 1.22 1.48
C MET A 8 5.63 1.09 0.21
N PHE A 9 6.00 1.76 -0.88
CA PHE A 9 5.29 1.67 -2.16
C PHE A 9 5.39 0.27 -2.77
N ILE A 10 6.58 -0.33 -2.73
CA ILE A 10 6.80 -1.71 -3.19
C ILE A 10 5.94 -2.70 -2.40
N GLY A 11 5.80 -2.52 -1.07
CA GLY A 11 4.94 -3.36 -0.23
C GLY A 11 3.47 -3.33 -0.65
N VAL A 12 2.92 -2.15 -0.95
CA VAL A 12 1.53 -2.01 -1.43
C VAL A 12 1.35 -2.66 -2.80
N CYS A 13 2.29 -2.46 -3.72
CA CYS A 13 2.27 -3.12 -5.03
C CYS A 13 2.31 -4.65 -4.90
N TYR A 14 3.15 -5.18 -4.02
CA TYR A 14 3.26 -6.63 -3.80
C TYR A 14 1.95 -7.23 -3.27
N HIS A 15 1.30 -6.53 -2.34
CA HIS A 15 0.01 -6.95 -1.78
C HIS A 15 -1.12 -6.88 -2.82
N ALA A 16 -1.09 -5.88 -3.70
CA ALA A 16 -2.00 -5.81 -4.84
C ALA A 16 -1.79 -7.00 -5.79
N TYR A 17 -0.54 -7.31 -6.18
CA TYR A 17 -0.25 -8.45 -7.05
C TYR A 17 -0.76 -9.79 -6.51
N GLY A 18 -0.58 -10.06 -5.21
CA GLY A 18 -1.10 -11.29 -4.59
C GLY A 18 -2.63 -11.36 -4.63
N THR A 19 -3.30 -10.24 -4.34
CA THR A 19 -4.78 -10.15 -4.41
C THR A 19 -5.29 -10.30 -5.86
N TYR A 20 -4.55 -9.79 -6.85
CA TYR A 20 -4.86 -9.97 -8.27
C TYR A 20 -4.76 -11.43 -8.73
N ALA A 21 -3.73 -12.15 -8.29
CA ALA A 21 -3.60 -13.59 -8.56
C ALA A 21 -4.77 -14.40 -7.96
N GLU A 22 -5.29 -13.98 -6.80
CA GLU A 22 -6.47 -14.60 -6.18
C GLU A 22 -7.77 -14.30 -6.95
N ILE A 23 -7.91 -13.13 -7.58
CA ILE A 23 -9.03 -12.83 -8.49
C ILE A 23 -8.97 -13.75 -9.72
N HIS A 24 -7.77 -13.97 -10.28
CA HIS A 24 -7.60 -14.82 -11.45
C HIS A 24 -7.95 -16.29 -11.17
N THR A 25 -7.82 -16.73 -9.91
CA THR A 25 -8.25 -18.07 -9.46
C THR A 25 -9.72 -18.12 -8.97
N GLY A 26 -10.47 -17.02 -9.11
CA GLY A 26 -11.89 -16.93 -8.72
C GLY A 26 -12.15 -16.85 -7.21
N ARG A 27 -11.10 -16.75 -6.38
CA ARG A 27 -11.20 -16.73 -4.92
C ARG A 27 -11.50 -15.35 -4.34
N LYS A 28 -11.23 -14.28 -5.08
CA LYS A 28 -11.52 -12.90 -4.68
C LYS A 28 -12.25 -12.13 -5.78
N THR A 29 -13.02 -11.14 -5.36
CA THR A 29 -13.74 -10.24 -6.27
C THR A 29 -12.96 -8.95 -6.51
N TRP A 30 -13.21 -8.33 -7.67
CA TRP A 30 -12.67 -7.01 -8.00
C TRP A 30 -13.00 -5.95 -6.95
N GLY A 31 -14.16 -6.05 -6.29
CA GLY A 31 -14.55 -5.17 -5.19
C GLY A 31 -13.66 -5.32 -3.95
N GLN A 32 -13.32 -6.56 -3.57
CA GLN A 32 -12.42 -6.80 -2.44
C GLN A 32 -10.98 -6.39 -2.73
N PHE A 33 -10.54 -6.54 -3.99
CA PHE A 33 -9.26 -5.99 -4.43
C PHE A 33 -9.21 -4.47 -4.38
N GLY A 34 -10.27 -3.80 -4.85
CA GLY A 34 -10.37 -2.34 -4.74
C GLY A 34 -10.27 -1.87 -3.29
N LEU A 35 -10.91 -2.58 -2.35
CA LEU A 35 -10.86 -2.26 -0.93
C LEU A 35 -9.45 -2.48 -0.33
N THR A 36 -8.78 -3.60 -0.62
CA THR A 36 -7.43 -3.84 -0.09
C THR A 36 -6.42 -2.85 -0.64
N VAL A 37 -6.52 -2.49 -1.93
CA VAL A 37 -5.68 -1.46 -2.56
C VAL A 37 -5.96 -0.09 -1.95
N ALA A 38 -7.23 0.28 -1.73
CA ALA A 38 -7.58 1.55 -1.10
C ALA A 38 -7.03 1.67 0.32
N ILE A 39 -7.14 0.63 1.13
CA ILE A 39 -6.55 0.59 2.48
C ILE A 39 -5.02 0.71 2.41
N GLY A 40 -4.38 -0.01 1.49
CA GLY A 40 -2.93 0.08 1.28
C GLY A 40 -2.47 1.50 0.90
N ALA A 41 -3.22 2.17 0.02
CA ALA A 41 -2.94 3.55 -0.37
C ALA A 41 -3.09 4.54 0.80
N VAL A 42 -4.14 4.39 1.62
CA VAL A 42 -4.34 5.23 2.81
C VAL A 42 -3.22 5.06 3.83
N LEU A 43 -2.80 3.81 4.10
CA LEU A 43 -1.67 3.54 5.00
C LEU A 43 -0.36 4.13 4.48
N LEU A 44 -0.14 4.13 3.16
CA LEU A 44 1.00 4.79 2.53
C LEU A 44 1.00 6.31 2.78
N VAL A 45 -0.13 6.97 2.56
CA VAL A 45 -0.26 8.42 2.77
C VAL A 45 0.02 8.78 4.24
N ILE A 46 -0.55 8.02 5.18
CA ILE A 46 -0.32 8.22 6.62
C ILE A 46 1.15 7.98 6.97
N GLY A 47 1.77 6.92 6.44
CA GLY A 47 3.18 6.63 6.68
C GLY A 47 4.11 7.74 6.18
N ILE A 48 3.86 8.28 4.99
CA ILE A 48 4.62 9.42 4.45
C ILE A 48 4.42 10.67 5.29
N TRP A 49 3.19 10.95 5.72
CA TRP A 49 2.88 12.10 6.58
C TRP A 49 3.64 12.02 7.92
N LEU A 50 3.57 10.86 8.60
CA LEU A 50 4.29 10.64 9.85
C LEU A 50 5.82 10.77 9.70
N LEU A 51 6.38 10.25 8.61
CA LEU A 51 7.81 10.41 8.31
C LEU A 51 8.18 11.88 8.09
N THR A 52 7.31 12.65 7.44
CA THR A 52 7.53 14.08 7.19
C THR A 52 7.49 14.89 8.48
N GLU A 53 6.50 14.64 9.34
CA GLU A 53 6.43 15.25 10.68
C GLU A 53 7.66 14.88 11.51
N ALA A 54 8.06 13.60 11.52
CA ALA A 54 9.26 13.15 12.24
C ALA A 54 10.55 13.84 11.77
N THR A 55 10.68 14.11 10.46
CA THR A 55 11.82 14.88 9.93
C THR A 55 11.73 16.38 10.22
N GLY A 56 10.55 16.94 10.46
CA GLY A 56 10.39 18.34 10.85
C GLY A 56 10.65 18.60 12.33
N ILE A 57 10.54 17.57 13.16
CA ILE A 57 10.85 17.61 14.61
C ILE A 57 12.36 17.47 14.87
N LEU A 58 13.10 16.80 13.97
CA LEU A 58 14.55 16.59 14.06
C LEU A 58 15.33 17.81 13.55
#